data_AF-A0A074W502-F1
#
_entry.id   AF-A0A074W502-F1
#
_cell.length_a   1.000
_cell.length_b   1.000
_cell.length_c   1.000
_cell.angle_alpha   90.00
_cell.angle_beta   90.00
_cell.angle_gamma   90.00
#
_symmetry.space_group_name_H-M   'P 1'
#
loop_
_entity.id
_entity.type
_entity.pdbx_description
1 polymer ?
#
loop_
_entity_poly.entity_id
_entity_poly.type
_entity_poly.pdbx_seq_one_letter_code
_entity_poly.pdbx_strand_id
1 'polypeptide(L)'
;MSLAWYDEAVAPDGDSEDGCRPEEAQALRMYLDDKIEVKEAARLITKPTESSQNPGAGLPNLWGLLQDALIELPNSQSKIVHLLQTIRELPNFDLDLLCKERSGPLENPNSSLWQKLPSFANQWYDTNWWYYQNQWRDKPSLFESVDKVNQIANLARSEALLAQTDILGEMARYEGLSRLCDTLEDSTAILEIELYAVREWLLNAQDLLRDMSQTPRMHYLLYSNLDFTEKIAKKEMHPAVKNKRSLWKGPGGTSPKRWSFWKERLQYLEGHAILDEATKKVAREALAAMR
;
A
#
# COMPACT_ATOMS: atom_id res chain seq x y z
N MET A 1 -15.54 9.86 12.49
CA MET A 1 -14.89 8.66 13.05
C MET A 1 -15.92 8.00 13.95
N SER A 2 -16.34 6.77 13.70
CA SER A 2 -17.27 6.08 14.59
C SER A 2 -16.48 5.50 15.76
N LEU A 3 -17.05 5.59 16.97
CA LEU A 3 -16.51 4.95 18.17
C LEU A 3 -16.35 3.43 17.97
N ALA A 4 -17.25 2.84 17.18
CA ALA A 4 -17.30 1.41 16.87
C ALA A 4 -15.99 0.84 16.31
N TRP A 5 -15.27 1.57 15.45
CA TRP A 5 -14.01 1.06 14.89
C TRP A 5 -12.96 0.81 15.98
N TYR A 6 -12.86 1.71 16.96
CA TYR A 6 -11.92 1.56 18.07
C TYR A 6 -12.34 0.44 19.02
N ASP A 7 -13.65 0.29 19.25
CA ASP A 7 -14.19 -0.76 20.11
C ASP A 7 -13.97 -2.16 19.50
N GLU A 8 -13.95 -2.27 18.16
CA GLU A 8 -13.64 -3.51 17.43
C GLU A 8 -12.13 -3.77 17.31
N ALA A 9 -11.30 -2.73 17.28
CA ALA A 9 -9.84 -2.87 17.17
C ALA A 9 -9.15 -3.31 18.48
N VAL A 10 -9.80 -3.10 19.63
CA VAL A 10 -9.25 -3.46 20.95
C VAL A 10 -9.56 -4.93 21.26
N ALA A 11 -8.54 -5.67 21.73
CA ALA A 11 -8.74 -7.04 22.20
C ALA A 11 -9.81 -7.10 23.31
N PRO A 12 -10.93 -7.82 23.11
CA PRO A 12 -12.07 -7.78 24.03
C PRO A 12 -11.79 -8.41 25.40
N ASP A 13 -10.80 -9.30 25.48
CA ASP A 13 -10.33 -9.96 26.70
C ASP A 13 -8.96 -9.45 27.19
N GLY A 14 -8.37 -8.50 26.47
CA GLY A 14 -7.04 -7.97 26.72
C GLY A 14 -5.90 -8.89 26.24
N ASP A 15 -6.19 -9.98 25.54
CA ASP A 15 -5.17 -10.79 24.87
C ASP A 15 -4.71 -10.10 23.59
N SER A 16 -3.43 -9.76 23.52
CA SER A 16 -2.87 -9.09 22.35
C SER A 16 -2.83 -9.97 21.09
N GLU A 17 -3.07 -11.28 21.20
CA GLU A 17 -3.21 -12.14 20.01
C GLU A 17 -4.51 -11.88 19.23
N ASP A 18 -5.55 -11.34 19.90
CA ASP A 18 -6.89 -11.11 19.33
C ASP A 18 -7.20 -9.63 19.01
N GLY A 19 -6.24 -8.72 19.22
CA GLY A 19 -6.41 -7.29 18.92
C GLY A 19 -5.28 -6.42 19.45
N CYS A 20 -5.41 -5.09 19.28
CA CYS A 20 -4.42 -4.16 19.83
C CYS A 20 -4.63 -3.90 21.33
N ARG A 21 -3.60 -3.37 21.98
CA ARG A 21 -3.71 -3.01 23.40
C ARG A 21 -4.58 -1.76 23.55
N PRO A 22 -5.42 -1.66 24.61
CA PRO A 22 -6.31 -0.52 24.81
C PRO A 22 -5.60 0.84 24.78
N GLU A 23 -4.38 0.91 25.32
CA GLU A 23 -3.58 2.13 25.33
C GLU A 23 -3.14 2.56 23.93
N GLU A 24 -2.87 1.62 23.03
CA GLU A 24 -2.47 1.87 21.64
C GLU A 24 -3.65 2.44 20.85
N ALA A 25 -4.83 1.81 20.96
CA ALA A 25 -6.08 2.32 20.38
C ALA A 25 -6.43 3.71 20.91
N GLN A 26 -6.30 3.93 22.23
CA GLN A 26 -6.59 5.22 22.85
C GLN A 26 -5.65 6.32 22.34
N ALA A 27 -4.35 6.04 22.25
CA ALA A 27 -3.36 6.99 21.73
C ALA A 27 -3.65 7.35 20.28
N LEU A 28 -3.92 6.35 19.43
CA LEU A 28 -4.29 6.57 18.03
C LEU A 28 -5.55 7.43 17.93
N ARG A 29 -6.59 7.12 18.73
CA ARG A 29 -7.83 7.90 18.77
C ARG A 29 -7.61 9.35 19.15
N MET A 30 -6.87 9.60 20.23
CA MET A 30 -6.59 10.97 20.69
C MET A 30 -5.88 11.77 19.60
N TYR A 31 -4.97 11.15 18.86
CA TYR A 31 -4.29 11.79 17.74
C TYR A 31 -5.20 12.05 16.54
N LEU A 32 -5.97 11.05 16.12
CA LEU A 32 -6.86 11.21 14.96
C LEU A 32 -7.99 12.22 15.21
N ASP A 33 -8.43 12.36 16.48
CA ASP A 33 -9.37 13.38 16.99
C ASP A 33 -8.73 14.77 17.22
N ASP A 34 -7.44 14.97 16.91
CA ASP A 34 -6.71 16.24 17.12
C ASP A 34 -6.62 16.68 18.60
N LYS A 35 -6.70 15.73 19.55
CA LYS A 35 -6.60 16.01 20.99
C LYS A 35 -5.16 16.06 21.48
N ILE A 36 -4.23 15.44 20.74
CA ILE A 36 -2.80 15.44 21.02
C ILE A 36 -2.01 15.62 19.73
N GLU A 37 -0.78 16.14 19.86
CA GLU A 37 0.14 16.27 18.74
C GLU A 37 0.79 14.93 18.37
N VAL A 38 1.26 14.81 17.12
CA VAL A 38 1.86 13.58 16.58
C VAL A 38 3.04 13.04 17.40
N LYS A 39 3.86 13.92 17.99
CA LYS A 39 5.02 13.51 18.81
C LYS A 39 4.58 12.85 20.12
N GLU A 40 3.52 13.37 20.72
CA GLU A 40 2.94 12.80 21.93
C GLU A 40 2.22 11.49 21.59
N ALA A 41 1.48 11.47 20.48
CA ALA A 41 0.84 10.26 19.96
C ALA A 41 1.84 9.13 19.71
N ALA A 42 2.98 9.43 19.05
CA ALA A 42 4.03 8.47 18.78
C ALA A 42 4.60 7.87 20.07
N ARG A 43 4.80 8.67 21.12
CA ARG A 43 5.27 8.16 22.42
C ARG A 43 4.23 7.32 23.12
N LEU A 44 2.97 7.76 23.14
CA LEU A 44 1.91 7.05 23.86
C LEU A 44 1.59 5.72 23.20
N ILE A 45 1.52 5.68 21.86
CA ILE A 45 1.20 4.45 21.12
C ILE A 45 2.32 3.41 21.17
N THR A 46 3.60 3.83 21.26
CA THR A 46 4.72 2.89 21.32
C THR A 46 5.04 2.41 22.73
N LYS A 47 4.68 3.19 23.76
CA LYS A 47 5.02 2.93 25.17
C LYS A 47 4.68 1.51 25.66
N PRO A 48 3.53 0.90 25.32
CA PRO A 48 3.24 -0.47 25.73
C PRO A 48 4.27 -1.46 25.19
N THR A 49 4.68 -1.28 23.92
CA THR A 49 5.72 -2.11 23.29
C THR A 49 7.09 -1.86 23.91
N GLU A 50 7.48 -0.61 24.18
CA GLU A 50 8.76 -0.29 24.87
C GLU A 50 8.84 -0.90 26.27
N SER A 51 7.70 -0.90 26.98
CA SER A 51 7.62 -1.37 28.36
C SER A 51 7.62 -2.91 28.45
N SER A 52 7.21 -3.61 27.39
CA SER A 52 7.17 -5.08 27.31
C SER A 52 8.53 -5.71 27.59
N GLN A 53 8.55 -6.89 28.22
CA GLN A 53 9.79 -7.67 28.38
C GLN A 53 10.32 -8.19 27.04
N ASN A 54 9.42 -8.44 26.09
CA ASN A 54 9.73 -8.88 24.75
C ASN A 54 9.06 -7.93 23.73
N PRO A 55 9.70 -6.80 23.40
CA PRO A 55 9.12 -5.82 22.47
C PRO A 55 8.98 -6.40 21.05
N GLY A 56 9.86 -7.32 20.66
CA GLY A 56 9.83 -7.95 19.33
C GLY A 56 8.53 -8.72 19.08
N ALA A 57 8.03 -9.44 20.08
CA ALA A 57 6.77 -10.18 19.99
C ALA A 57 5.54 -9.27 19.87
N GLY A 58 5.58 -8.04 20.39
CA GLY A 58 4.45 -7.10 20.35
C GLY A 58 4.36 -6.25 19.08
N LEU A 59 5.45 -6.13 18.31
CA LEU A 59 5.47 -5.30 17.11
C LEU A 59 4.42 -5.67 16.06
N PRO A 60 4.18 -6.97 15.73
CA PRO A 60 3.17 -7.32 14.74
C PRO A 60 1.76 -6.80 15.05
N ASN A 61 1.38 -6.74 16.34
CA ASN A 61 0.06 -6.28 16.76
C ASN A 61 -0.06 -4.75 16.64
N LEU A 62 0.99 -4.01 17.04
CA LEU A 62 1.06 -2.56 16.84
C LEU A 62 1.02 -2.21 15.33
N TRP A 63 1.72 -2.98 14.50
CA TRP A 63 1.68 -2.80 13.05
C TRP A 63 0.31 -3.15 12.47
N GLY A 64 -0.33 -4.23 12.94
CA GLY A 64 -1.69 -4.60 12.56
C GLY A 64 -2.66 -3.45 12.77
N LEU A 65 -2.68 -2.88 13.99
CA LEU A 65 -3.51 -1.70 14.31
C LEU A 65 -3.32 -0.54 13.32
N LEU A 66 -2.08 -0.18 13.02
CA LEU A 66 -1.78 0.95 12.14
C LEU A 66 -2.09 0.63 10.67
N GLN A 67 -1.95 -0.63 10.25
CA GLN A 67 -2.28 -1.07 8.90
C GLN A 67 -3.79 -1.16 8.68
N ASP A 68 -4.55 -1.67 9.66
CA ASP A 68 -6.01 -1.68 9.63
C ASP A 68 -6.55 -0.25 9.61
N ALA A 69 -6.00 0.63 10.46
CA ALA A 69 -6.35 2.05 10.44
C ALA A 69 -6.06 2.69 9.07
N LEU A 70 -4.95 2.34 8.42
CA LEU A 70 -4.63 2.81 7.07
C LEU A 70 -5.66 2.33 6.04
N ILE A 71 -6.26 1.15 6.18
CA ILE A 71 -7.21 0.62 5.19
C ILE A 71 -8.65 1.09 5.49
N GLU A 72 -9.02 1.15 6.76
CA GLU A 72 -10.40 1.31 7.20
C GLU A 72 -10.77 2.76 7.56
N LEU A 73 -9.77 3.62 7.80
CA LEU A 73 -9.96 5.05 8.11
C LEU A 73 -9.42 5.94 6.98
N PRO A 74 -10.08 5.98 5.79
CA PRO A 74 -9.55 6.67 4.61
C PRO A 74 -9.28 8.16 4.82
N ASN A 75 -10.08 8.83 5.65
CA ASN A 75 -9.93 10.26 5.94
C ASN A 75 -8.75 10.57 6.88
N SER A 76 -8.10 9.54 7.43
CA SER A 76 -7.02 9.65 8.40
C SER A 76 -5.69 9.09 7.90
N GLN A 77 -5.66 8.52 6.69
CA GLN A 77 -4.47 7.86 6.13
C GLN A 77 -3.22 8.74 6.18
N SER A 78 -3.31 10.01 5.77
CA SER A 78 -2.17 10.94 5.82
C SER A 78 -1.67 11.20 7.25
N LYS A 79 -2.58 11.31 8.23
CA LYS A 79 -2.19 11.46 9.65
C LYS A 79 -1.47 10.21 10.14
N ILE A 80 -1.95 9.02 9.76
CA ILE A 80 -1.35 7.74 10.15
C ILE A 80 0.04 7.56 9.53
N VAL A 81 0.22 7.91 8.25
CA VAL A 81 1.56 7.93 7.62
C VAL A 81 2.49 8.89 8.36
N HIS A 82 2.01 10.08 8.75
CA HIS A 82 2.80 11.02 9.54
C HIS A 82 3.17 10.49 10.93
N LEU A 83 2.26 9.74 11.57
CA LEU A 83 2.52 9.05 12.83
C LEU A 83 3.60 7.98 12.67
N LEU A 84 3.55 7.14 11.62
CA LEU A 84 4.57 6.13 11.33
C LEU A 84 5.95 6.76 11.09
N GLN A 85 6.02 7.88 10.36
CA GLN A 85 7.26 8.64 10.19
C GLN A 85 7.79 9.15 11.54
N THR A 86 6.91 9.68 12.39
CA THR A 86 7.29 10.18 13.73
C THR A 86 7.76 9.06 14.64
N ILE A 87 7.15 7.88 14.59
CA ILE A 87 7.60 6.68 15.32
C ILE A 87 9.02 6.30 14.88
N ARG A 88 9.30 6.31 13.57
CA ARG A 88 10.64 6.01 13.03
C ARG A 88 11.75 6.94 13.55
N GLU A 89 11.38 8.14 13.96
CA GLU A 89 12.29 9.17 14.51
C GLU A 89 12.47 9.09 16.03
N LEU A 90 11.75 8.19 16.72
CA LEU A 90 11.93 8.00 18.16
C LEU A 90 13.36 7.54 18.49
N PRO A 91 13.87 7.89 19.69
CA PRO A 91 15.20 7.47 20.13
C PRO A 91 15.38 5.95 20.02
N ASN A 92 16.57 5.55 19.57
CA ASN A 92 16.89 4.13 19.54
C ASN A 92 17.05 3.60 20.97
N PHE A 93 16.43 2.46 21.25
CA PHE A 93 16.55 1.76 22.52
C PHE A 93 17.60 0.65 22.39
N ASP A 94 18.56 0.64 23.31
CA ASP A 94 19.46 -0.50 23.46
C ASP A 94 18.75 -1.58 24.26
N LEU A 95 18.23 -2.59 23.55
CA LEU A 95 17.49 -3.70 24.13
C LEU A 95 18.38 -4.57 25.03
N ASP A 96 19.67 -4.67 24.72
CA ASP A 96 20.61 -5.52 25.46
C ASP A 96 20.97 -4.87 26.80
N LEU A 97 21.23 -3.55 26.80
CA LEU A 97 21.45 -2.78 28.03
C LEU A 97 20.22 -2.80 28.96
N LEU A 98 19.02 -2.93 28.41
CA LEU A 98 17.77 -3.00 29.17
C LEU A 98 17.33 -4.42 29.51
N CYS A 99 18.16 -5.44 29.20
CA CYS A 99 17.88 -6.85 29.44
C CYS A 99 16.52 -7.31 28.87
N LYS A 100 16.15 -6.80 27.68
CA LYS A 100 14.92 -7.17 26.96
C LYS A 100 15.16 -8.41 26.12
N GLU A 101 14.12 -9.21 25.96
CA GLU A 101 14.15 -10.36 25.05
C GLU A 101 14.15 -9.89 23.60
N ARG A 102 14.97 -10.54 22.77
CA ARG A 102 14.97 -10.37 21.32
C ARG A 102 14.22 -11.52 20.68
N SER A 103 13.17 -11.19 19.94
CA SER A 103 12.39 -12.17 19.18
C SER A 103 11.79 -11.52 17.93
N GLY A 104 11.29 -12.35 17.02
CA GLY A 104 10.56 -11.90 15.84
C GLY A 104 11.33 -10.83 15.04
N PRO A 105 10.73 -9.66 14.76
CA PRO A 105 11.37 -8.57 14.01
C PRO A 105 12.68 -8.03 14.63
N LEU A 106 12.98 -8.32 15.90
CA LEU A 106 14.13 -7.81 16.64
C LEU A 106 15.16 -8.89 17.00
N GLU A 107 15.02 -10.10 16.46
CA GLU A 107 15.93 -11.23 16.72
C GLU A 107 17.38 -10.88 16.36
N ASN A 108 17.60 -10.12 15.28
CA ASN A 108 18.93 -9.67 14.89
C ASN A 108 19.44 -8.57 15.85
N PRO A 109 20.64 -8.72 16.46
CA PRO A 109 21.21 -7.74 17.38
C PRO A 109 21.36 -6.32 16.81
N ASN A 110 21.53 -6.19 15.50
CA ASN A 110 21.67 -4.91 14.81
C ASN A 110 20.31 -4.22 14.54
N SER A 111 19.21 -4.84 14.92
CA SER A 111 17.87 -4.25 14.76
C SER A 111 17.64 -3.17 15.81
N SER A 112 17.14 -2.03 15.36
CA SER A 112 16.57 -0.99 16.20
C SER A 112 15.09 -1.27 16.41
N LEU A 113 14.56 -0.90 17.58
CA LEU A 113 13.13 -1.03 17.87
C LEU A 113 12.25 -0.22 16.90
N TRP A 114 12.67 1.01 16.57
CA TRP A 114 11.87 1.97 15.78
C TRP A 114 12.47 2.32 14.43
N GLN A 115 13.80 2.36 14.33
CA GLN A 115 14.44 2.70 13.07
C GLN A 115 14.05 1.67 12.00
N LYS A 116 13.59 2.16 10.84
CA LYS A 116 13.10 1.37 9.70
C LYS A 116 11.82 0.56 9.97
N LEU A 117 11.16 0.71 11.11
CA LEU A 117 9.89 0.04 11.45
C LEU A 117 9.96 -1.48 11.18
N PRO A 118 10.71 -2.24 12.00
CA PRO A 118 11.02 -3.65 11.74
C PRO A 118 9.79 -4.49 11.39
N SER A 119 9.87 -5.23 10.28
CA SER A 119 8.81 -6.08 9.72
C SER A 119 7.51 -5.40 9.30
N PHE A 120 7.33 -4.09 9.46
CA PHE A 120 6.11 -3.39 9.02
C PHE A 120 5.82 -3.63 7.53
N ALA A 121 6.82 -3.43 6.66
CA ALA A 121 6.67 -3.64 5.23
C ALA A 121 6.39 -5.11 4.88
N ASN A 122 7.08 -6.07 5.52
CA ASN A 122 6.86 -7.49 5.28
C ASN A 122 5.41 -7.88 5.61
N GLN A 123 4.92 -7.47 6.79
CA GLN A 123 3.54 -7.70 7.21
C GLN A 123 2.53 -7.05 6.27
N TRP A 124 2.83 -5.84 5.76
CA TRP A 124 1.98 -5.17 4.77
C TRP A 124 1.84 -6.01 3.50
N TYR A 125 2.95 -6.49 2.93
CA TYR A 125 2.91 -7.30 1.69
C TYR A 125 2.24 -8.66 1.91
N ASP A 126 2.52 -9.33 3.02
CA ASP A 126 1.97 -10.65 3.33
C ASP A 126 0.45 -10.60 3.54
N THR A 127 -0.03 -9.64 4.34
CA THR A 127 -1.46 -9.45 4.63
C THR A 127 -2.25 -9.07 3.38
N ASN A 128 -1.61 -8.30 2.48
CA ASN A 128 -2.23 -7.79 1.27
C ASN A 128 -1.85 -8.56 0.01
N TRP A 129 -1.32 -9.78 0.13
CA TRP A 129 -0.82 -10.56 -1.01
C TRP A 129 -1.87 -10.78 -2.12
N TRP A 130 -3.14 -10.91 -1.72
CA TRP A 130 -4.27 -11.04 -2.63
C TRP A 130 -4.42 -9.85 -3.60
N TYR A 131 -4.04 -8.65 -3.16
CA TYR A 131 -4.10 -7.44 -3.97
C TYR A 131 -2.97 -7.42 -5.02
N TYR A 132 -1.75 -7.81 -4.65
CA TYR A 132 -0.63 -7.87 -5.61
C TYR A 132 -0.82 -8.95 -6.68
N GLN A 133 -1.48 -10.05 -6.31
CA GLN A 133 -1.85 -11.12 -7.25
C GLN A 133 -3.01 -10.75 -8.18
N ASN A 134 -3.67 -9.60 -7.99
CA ASN A 134 -4.88 -9.21 -8.71
C ASN A 134 -5.98 -10.30 -8.63
N GLN A 135 -6.24 -10.84 -7.43
CA GLN A 135 -7.16 -11.98 -7.26
C GLN A 135 -8.58 -11.74 -7.79
N TRP A 136 -9.00 -10.48 -7.90
CA TRP A 136 -10.26 -10.10 -8.55
C TRP A 136 -10.34 -10.52 -10.02
N ARG A 137 -9.21 -10.68 -10.73
CA ARG A 137 -9.21 -11.18 -12.11
C ARG A 137 -9.63 -12.65 -12.22
N ASP A 138 -9.32 -13.44 -11.21
CA ASP A 138 -9.69 -14.86 -11.17
C ASP A 138 -11.08 -15.08 -10.57
N LYS A 139 -11.49 -14.18 -9.65
CA LYS A 139 -12.74 -14.31 -8.87
C LYS A 139 -13.48 -12.96 -8.76
N PRO A 140 -13.93 -12.36 -9.88
CA PRO A 140 -14.50 -11.01 -9.90
C PRO A 140 -15.67 -10.82 -8.95
N SER A 141 -16.56 -11.82 -8.86
CA SER A 141 -17.76 -11.77 -8.02
C SER A 141 -17.48 -11.58 -6.53
N LEU A 142 -16.28 -11.88 -6.04
CA LEU A 142 -15.89 -11.65 -4.64
C LEU A 142 -15.51 -10.18 -4.37
N PHE A 143 -15.34 -9.36 -5.41
CA PHE A 143 -14.81 -8.00 -5.34
C PHE A 143 -15.73 -6.94 -5.96
N GLU A 144 -16.84 -7.35 -6.56
CA GLU A 144 -17.82 -6.44 -7.20
C GLU A 144 -18.60 -5.56 -6.20
N SER A 145 -18.63 -5.93 -4.91
CA SER A 145 -19.31 -5.11 -3.90
C SER A 145 -18.62 -3.75 -3.72
N VAL A 146 -19.41 -2.71 -3.48
CA VAL A 146 -18.91 -1.35 -3.21
C VAL A 146 -17.88 -1.33 -2.08
N ASP A 147 -18.09 -2.11 -1.02
CA ASP A 147 -17.17 -2.18 0.12
C ASP A 147 -15.79 -2.75 -0.27
N LYS A 148 -15.76 -3.79 -1.11
CA LYS A 148 -14.52 -4.37 -1.62
C LYS A 148 -13.78 -3.45 -2.58
N VAL A 149 -14.49 -2.76 -3.46
CA VAL A 149 -13.91 -1.74 -4.33
C VAL A 149 -13.31 -0.59 -3.51
N ASN A 150 -14.03 -0.14 -2.48
CA ASN A 150 -13.54 0.88 -1.55
C ASN A 150 -12.31 0.38 -0.76
N GLN A 151 -12.29 -0.87 -0.32
CA GLN A 151 -11.13 -1.47 0.36
C GLN A 151 -9.90 -1.46 -0.55
N ILE A 152 -10.05 -1.84 -1.83
CA ILE A 152 -8.97 -1.78 -2.84
C ILE A 152 -8.49 -0.34 -3.04
N ALA A 153 -9.42 0.62 -3.15
CA ALA A 153 -9.08 2.03 -3.30
C ALA A 153 -8.32 2.56 -2.07
N ASN A 154 -8.78 2.24 -0.86
CA ASN A 154 -8.14 2.68 0.37
C ASN A 154 -6.74 2.09 0.52
N LEU A 155 -6.56 0.81 0.19
CA LEU A 155 -5.26 0.15 0.18
C LEU A 155 -4.32 0.85 -0.81
N ALA A 156 -4.76 1.09 -2.05
CA ALA A 156 -3.98 1.80 -3.05
C ALA A 156 -3.62 3.24 -2.62
N ARG A 157 -4.54 3.96 -1.96
CA ARG A 157 -4.26 5.29 -1.39
C ARG A 157 -3.17 5.22 -0.32
N SER A 158 -3.26 4.25 0.59
CA SER A 158 -2.28 4.04 1.65
C SER A 158 -0.90 3.70 1.09
N GLU A 159 -0.81 2.81 0.10
CA GLU A 159 0.47 2.53 -0.57
C GLU A 159 1.03 3.77 -1.27
N ALA A 160 0.20 4.54 -1.97
CA ALA A 160 0.64 5.75 -2.66
C ALA A 160 1.20 6.80 -1.69
N LEU A 161 0.59 6.95 -0.51
CA LEU A 161 1.11 7.81 0.55
C LEU A 161 2.41 7.25 1.15
N LEU A 162 2.48 5.94 1.40
CA LEU A 162 3.66 5.29 1.95
C LEU A 162 4.85 5.25 0.96
N ALA A 163 4.60 5.16 -0.35
CA ALA A 163 5.64 5.13 -1.39
C ALA A 163 6.41 6.45 -1.54
N GLN A 164 5.81 7.56 -1.09
CA GLN A 164 6.47 8.86 -0.94
C GLN A 164 7.42 8.91 0.26
N THR A 165 7.37 7.90 1.12
CA THR A 165 8.31 7.67 2.21
C THR A 165 9.27 6.51 1.83
N ASP A 166 10.09 6.07 2.78
CA ASP A 166 10.89 4.84 2.65
C ASP A 166 10.35 3.70 3.53
N ILE A 167 9.11 3.79 4.03
CA ILE A 167 8.52 2.80 4.96
C ILE A 167 8.31 1.44 4.29
N LEU A 168 7.72 1.42 3.09
CA LEU A 168 7.51 0.18 2.32
C LEU A 168 8.69 -0.19 1.39
N GLY A 169 9.79 0.58 1.46
CA GLY A 169 10.95 0.46 0.60
C GLY A 169 10.70 0.93 -0.85
N GLU A 170 11.73 0.79 -1.70
CA GLU A 170 11.67 1.23 -3.10
C GLU A 170 10.64 0.44 -3.93
N MET A 171 10.39 -0.82 -3.54
CA MET A 171 9.49 -1.72 -4.25
C MET A 171 8.07 -1.16 -4.41
N ALA A 172 7.54 -0.48 -3.39
CA ALA A 172 6.20 0.12 -3.42
C ALA A 172 6.02 1.09 -4.60
N ARG A 173 7.10 1.80 -4.98
CA ARG A 173 7.06 2.74 -6.11
C ARG A 173 6.89 2.02 -7.45
N TYR A 174 7.54 0.86 -7.59
CA TYR A 174 7.35 0.00 -8.77
C TYR A 174 6.01 -0.71 -8.76
N GLU A 175 5.44 -1.04 -7.59
CA GLU A 175 4.09 -1.57 -7.49
C GLU A 175 3.05 -0.55 -7.95
N GLY A 176 3.17 0.72 -7.58
CA GLY A 176 2.28 1.77 -8.10
C GLY A 176 2.29 1.85 -9.63
N LEU A 177 3.48 1.85 -10.23
CA LEU A 177 3.61 1.78 -11.70
C LEU A 177 3.09 0.45 -12.28
N SER A 178 3.24 -0.67 -11.55
CA SER A 178 2.75 -1.98 -11.96
C SER A 178 1.22 -1.98 -12.05
N ARG A 179 0.51 -1.29 -11.14
CA ARG A 179 -0.94 -1.10 -11.20
C ARG A 179 -1.36 -0.38 -12.48
N LEU A 180 -0.68 0.71 -12.85
CA LEU A 180 -0.95 1.39 -14.11
C LEU A 180 -0.71 0.47 -15.31
N CYS A 181 0.38 -0.32 -15.30
CA CYS A 181 0.66 -1.28 -16.36
C CYS A 181 -0.44 -2.34 -16.47
N ASP A 182 -0.78 -2.98 -15.35
CA ASP A 182 -1.76 -4.07 -15.31
C ASP A 182 -3.13 -3.59 -15.76
N THR A 183 -3.56 -2.41 -15.35
CA THR A 183 -4.91 -1.91 -15.63
C THR A 183 -5.04 -1.22 -16.99
N LEU A 184 -4.08 -0.39 -17.37
CA LEU A 184 -4.19 0.45 -18.57
C LEU A 184 -3.61 -0.21 -19.82
N GLU A 185 -2.75 -1.22 -19.65
CA GLU A 185 -2.13 -1.91 -20.79
C GLU A 185 -2.73 -3.28 -21.06
N ASP A 186 -3.47 -3.87 -20.12
CA ASP A 186 -4.03 -5.21 -20.29
C ASP A 186 -5.46 -5.15 -20.84
N SER A 187 -5.70 -5.86 -21.95
CA SER A 187 -7.05 -5.98 -22.52
C SER A 187 -8.01 -6.80 -21.66
N THR A 188 -7.50 -7.50 -20.63
CA THR A 188 -8.28 -8.33 -19.71
C THR A 188 -8.48 -7.69 -18.33
N ALA A 189 -8.05 -6.43 -18.15
CA ALA A 189 -8.26 -5.71 -16.90
C ALA A 189 -9.75 -5.56 -16.58
N ILE A 190 -10.11 -5.69 -15.30
CA ILE A 190 -11.48 -5.46 -14.82
C ILE A 190 -11.57 -4.00 -14.39
N LEU A 191 -11.98 -3.14 -15.33
CA LEU A 191 -11.86 -1.69 -15.19
C LEU A 191 -12.75 -1.12 -14.07
N GLU A 192 -13.89 -1.76 -13.79
CA GLU A 192 -14.84 -1.39 -12.73
C GLU A 192 -14.23 -1.54 -11.33
N ILE A 193 -13.17 -2.33 -11.19
CA ILE A 193 -12.44 -2.55 -9.93
C ILE A 193 -11.09 -1.83 -9.98
N GLU A 194 -10.30 -2.12 -11.02
CA GLU A 194 -8.89 -1.75 -11.06
C GLU A 194 -8.64 -0.26 -11.25
N LEU A 195 -9.55 0.46 -11.92
CA LEU A 195 -9.39 1.90 -12.11
C LEU A 195 -9.45 2.67 -10.78
N TYR A 196 -10.11 2.13 -9.75
CA TYR A 196 -10.11 2.75 -8.44
C TYR A 196 -8.71 2.73 -7.81
N ALA A 197 -7.96 1.63 -7.93
CA ALA A 197 -6.57 1.58 -7.47
C ALA A 197 -5.69 2.55 -8.27
N VAL A 198 -5.81 2.57 -9.60
CA VAL A 198 -5.06 3.50 -10.47
C VAL A 198 -5.35 4.95 -10.12
N ARG A 199 -6.62 5.31 -9.91
CA ARG A 199 -7.03 6.66 -9.50
C ARG A 199 -6.33 7.07 -8.22
N GLU A 200 -6.32 6.21 -7.20
CA GLU A 200 -5.75 6.56 -5.90
C GLU A 200 -4.23 6.73 -5.97
N TRP A 201 -3.54 5.88 -6.74
CA TRP A 201 -2.12 6.06 -7.02
C TRP A 201 -1.83 7.39 -7.72
N LEU A 202 -2.63 7.76 -8.72
CA LEU A 202 -2.45 9.01 -9.43
C LEU A 202 -2.80 10.22 -8.56
N LEU A 203 -3.90 10.20 -7.80
CA LEU A 203 -4.29 11.33 -6.94
C LEU A 203 -3.28 11.61 -5.84
N ASN A 204 -2.62 10.58 -5.30
CA ASN A 204 -1.80 10.71 -4.11
C ASN A 204 -0.30 10.65 -4.39
N ALA A 205 0.13 10.09 -5.52
CA ALA A 205 1.55 9.92 -5.85
C ALA A 205 1.90 10.28 -7.31
N GLN A 206 1.11 11.12 -7.99
CA GLN A 206 1.37 11.55 -9.37
C GLN A 206 2.82 12.00 -9.59
N ASP A 207 3.32 12.94 -8.79
CA ASP A 207 4.63 13.56 -9.01
C ASP A 207 5.74 12.49 -8.96
N LEU A 208 5.67 11.60 -7.97
CA LEU A 208 6.55 10.44 -7.84
C LEU A 208 6.51 9.54 -9.08
N LEU A 209 5.32 9.14 -9.52
CA LEU A 209 5.16 8.24 -10.67
C LEU A 209 5.60 8.91 -11.99
N ARG A 210 5.31 10.21 -12.15
CA ARG A 210 5.71 11.01 -13.30
C ARG A 210 7.22 11.16 -13.36
N ASP A 211 7.87 11.45 -12.24
CA ASP A 211 9.33 11.58 -12.15
C ASP A 211 10.03 10.27 -12.49
N MET A 212 9.52 9.14 -11.95
CA MET A 212 10.01 7.81 -12.33
C MET A 212 9.81 7.51 -13.82
N SER A 213 8.79 8.10 -14.44
CA SER A 213 8.53 7.98 -15.87
C SER A 213 9.44 8.84 -16.75
N GLN A 214 10.10 9.87 -16.22
CA GLN A 214 11.01 10.70 -16.99
C GLN A 214 12.35 10.02 -17.30
N THR A 215 12.81 9.15 -16.39
CA THR A 215 14.08 8.43 -16.56
C THR A 215 13.81 6.96 -16.81
N PRO A 216 14.29 6.38 -17.94
CA PRO A 216 14.12 4.96 -18.21
C PRO A 216 14.72 4.09 -17.10
N ARG A 217 13.86 3.30 -16.46
CA ARG A 217 14.24 2.29 -15.46
C ARG A 217 13.62 0.96 -15.81
N MET A 218 14.42 -0.08 -15.78
CA MET A 218 13.95 -1.45 -15.95
C MET A 218 13.66 -2.08 -14.60
N HIS A 219 12.50 -2.69 -14.47
CA HIS A 219 12.11 -3.48 -13.30
C HIS A 219 11.20 -4.63 -13.77
N TYR A 220 11.27 -5.79 -13.12
CA TYR A 220 10.53 -6.97 -13.57
C TYR A 220 9.00 -6.78 -13.49
N LEU A 221 8.53 -6.00 -12.52
CA LEU A 221 7.12 -5.60 -12.44
C LEU A 221 6.66 -4.74 -13.62
N LEU A 222 7.60 -4.14 -14.36
CA LEU A 222 7.30 -3.22 -15.46
C LEU A 222 7.55 -3.86 -16.83
N TYR A 223 7.69 -5.17 -16.91
CA TYR A 223 7.77 -5.85 -18.21
C TYR A 223 6.54 -5.57 -19.08
N SER A 224 6.76 -5.33 -20.37
CA SER A 224 5.69 -5.21 -21.36
C SER A 224 5.35 -6.58 -21.95
N ASN A 225 4.33 -6.61 -22.80
CA ASN A 225 3.99 -7.80 -23.56
C ASN A 225 5.16 -8.32 -24.43
N LEU A 226 6.00 -7.41 -24.94
CA LEU A 226 7.19 -7.74 -25.71
C LEU A 226 8.21 -8.48 -24.83
N ASP A 227 8.49 -7.95 -23.64
CA ASP A 227 9.43 -8.57 -22.68
C ASP A 227 8.96 -9.96 -22.25
N PHE A 228 7.65 -10.12 -21.98
CA PHE A 228 7.08 -11.43 -21.65
C PHE A 228 7.29 -12.42 -22.79
N THR A 229 7.04 -12.01 -24.04
CA THR A 229 7.22 -12.87 -25.22
C THR A 229 8.68 -13.31 -25.37
N GLU A 230 9.63 -12.38 -25.23
CA GLU A 230 11.06 -12.68 -25.30
C GLU A 230 11.51 -13.63 -24.18
N LYS A 231 11.06 -13.40 -22.94
CA LYS A 231 11.42 -14.24 -21.80
C LYS A 231 10.81 -15.64 -21.86
N ILE A 232 9.59 -15.77 -22.36
CA ILE A 232 8.96 -17.08 -22.62
C ILE A 232 9.75 -17.84 -23.69
N ALA A 233 10.18 -17.18 -24.78
CA ALA A 233 11.01 -17.81 -25.80
C ALA A 233 12.35 -18.32 -25.25
N LYS A 234 12.91 -17.61 -24.25
CA LYS A 234 14.12 -18.00 -23.52
C LYS A 234 13.88 -19.01 -22.38
N LYS A 235 12.62 -19.41 -22.13
CA LYS A 235 12.19 -20.28 -21.00
C LYS A 235 12.51 -19.70 -19.61
N GLU A 236 12.61 -18.39 -19.50
CA GLU A 236 12.82 -17.67 -18.23
C GLU A 236 11.50 -17.35 -17.51
N MET A 237 10.36 -17.61 -18.17
CA MET A 237 9.04 -17.23 -17.67
C MET A 237 7.96 -18.19 -18.14
N HIS A 238 6.92 -18.36 -17.32
CA HIS A 238 5.81 -19.26 -17.62
C HIS A 238 4.92 -18.72 -18.76
N PRO A 239 4.47 -19.55 -19.72
CA PRO A 239 3.62 -19.10 -20.83
C PRO A 239 2.27 -18.49 -20.42
N ALA A 240 1.81 -18.69 -19.17
CA ALA A 240 0.54 -18.15 -18.69
C ALA A 240 0.48 -16.61 -18.67
N VAL A 241 1.63 -15.92 -18.65
CA VAL A 241 1.65 -14.44 -18.75
C VAL A 241 1.71 -13.95 -20.20
N LYS A 242 1.69 -14.85 -21.18
CA LYS A 242 1.58 -14.49 -22.60
C LYS A 242 0.31 -13.69 -22.81
N ASN A 243 0.41 -12.59 -23.55
CA ASN A 243 -0.68 -11.64 -23.82
C ASN A 243 -1.07 -10.73 -22.64
N LYS A 244 -0.43 -10.82 -21.47
CA LYS A 244 -0.58 -9.75 -20.47
C LYS A 244 -0.07 -8.43 -21.04
N ARG A 245 -0.73 -7.33 -20.64
CA ARG A 245 -0.38 -5.96 -21.07
C ARG A 245 -0.37 -5.77 -22.60
N SER A 246 -1.29 -6.47 -23.28
CA SER A 246 -1.37 -6.56 -24.75
C SER A 246 -1.59 -5.23 -25.47
N LEU A 247 -2.16 -4.21 -24.83
CA LEU A 247 -2.49 -2.93 -25.43
C LEU A 247 -1.25 -2.06 -25.66
N TRP A 248 -0.25 -2.14 -24.76
CA TRP A 248 1.02 -1.44 -24.92
C TRP A 248 1.95 -2.20 -25.87
N LYS A 249 2.42 -1.50 -26.91
CA LYS A 249 3.28 -2.08 -27.97
C LYS A 249 4.76 -1.72 -27.85
N GLY A 250 5.12 -0.93 -26.84
CA GLY A 250 6.51 -0.54 -26.60
C GLY A 250 7.27 -1.52 -25.69
N PRO A 251 8.56 -1.23 -25.43
CA PRO A 251 9.35 -1.98 -24.46
C PRO A 251 8.80 -1.78 -23.04
N GLY A 252 9.20 -2.65 -22.10
CA GLY A 252 8.91 -2.45 -20.68
C GLY A 252 9.77 -1.37 -20.04
N GLY A 253 9.72 -1.35 -18.71
CA GLY A 253 10.31 -0.29 -17.90
C GLY A 253 9.53 1.03 -17.99
N THR A 254 10.06 2.07 -17.36
CA THR A 254 9.47 3.41 -17.37
C THR A 254 9.91 4.18 -18.62
N SER A 255 9.03 5.03 -19.15
CA SER A 255 9.41 6.01 -20.18
C SER A 255 8.35 7.11 -20.33
N PRO A 256 8.73 8.30 -20.84
CA PRO A 256 7.76 9.36 -21.11
C PRO A 256 6.69 8.95 -22.13
N LYS A 257 7.05 8.08 -23.08
CA LYS A 257 6.12 7.53 -24.07
C LYS A 257 5.09 6.61 -23.43
N ARG A 258 5.50 5.78 -22.47
CA ARG A 258 4.60 4.88 -21.72
C ARG A 258 3.64 5.68 -20.82
N TRP A 259 4.14 6.73 -20.17
CA TRP A 259 3.31 7.68 -19.43
C TRP A 259 2.26 8.37 -20.31
N SER A 260 2.66 8.82 -21.50
CA SER A 260 1.74 9.43 -22.47
C SER A 260 0.67 8.44 -22.93
N PHE A 261 1.03 7.18 -23.17
CA PHE A 261 0.09 6.11 -23.50
C PHE A 261 -0.95 5.89 -22.38
N TRP A 262 -0.55 5.87 -21.11
CA TRP A 262 -1.50 5.75 -20.00
C TRP A 262 -2.48 6.92 -19.96
N LYS A 263 -2.00 8.14 -20.22
CA LYS A 263 -2.85 9.33 -20.32
C LYS A 263 -3.86 9.24 -21.45
N GLU A 264 -3.43 8.86 -22.65
CA GLU A 264 -4.30 8.61 -23.81
C GLU A 264 -5.32 7.50 -23.52
N ARG A 265 -4.89 6.45 -22.80
CA ARG A 265 -5.79 5.36 -22.41
C ARG A 265 -6.88 5.86 -21.48
N LEU A 266 -6.56 6.64 -20.45
CA LEU A 266 -7.57 7.21 -19.56
C LEU A 266 -8.53 8.16 -20.29
N GLN A 267 -8.03 8.98 -21.23
CA GLN A 267 -8.86 9.81 -22.11
C GLN A 267 -9.85 8.99 -22.94
N TYR A 268 -9.42 7.84 -23.46
CA TYR A 268 -10.32 6.94 -24.15
C TYR A 268 -11.37 6.33 -23.21
N LEU A 269 -10.97 5.93 -22.00
CA LEU A 269 -11.86 5.28 -21.03
C LEU A 269 -12.93 6.22 -20.49
N GLU A 270 -12.65 7.51 -20.27
CA GLU A 270 -13.67 8.47 -19.78
C GLU A 270 -14.83 8.68 -20.77
N GLY A 271 -14.63 8.41 -22.06
CA GLY A 271 -15.64 8.52 -23.11
C GLY A 271 -16.17 7.17 -23.61
N HIS A 272 -15.75 6.04 -23.03
CA HIS A 272 -16.03 4.73 -23.59
C HIS A 272 -17.48 4.30 -23.37
N ALA A 273 -18.21 4.05 -24.45
CA ALA A 273 -19.65 3.75 -24.41
C ALA A 273 -20.06 2.53 -23.56
N ILE A 274 -19.17 1.57 -23.33
CA ILE A 274 -19.49 0.30 -22.62
C ILE A 274 -19.37 0.46 -21.10
N LEU A 275 -18.54 1.39 -20.63
CA LEU A 275 -18.34 1.60 -19.20
C LEU A 275 -19.52 2.33 -18.57
N ASP A 276 -19.82 2.00 -17.32
CA ASP A 276 -20.79 2.74 -16.54
C ASP A 276 -20.27 4.16 -16.18
N GLU A 277 -21.18 5.02 -15.73
CA GLU A 277 -20.84 6.41 -15.40
C GLU A 277 -19.92 6.53 -14.19
N ALA A 278 -19.97 5.57 -13.25
CA ALA A 278 -19.09 5.57 -12.09
C ALA A 278 -17.64 5.34 -12.52
N THR A 279 -17.41 4.34 -13.37
CA THR A 279 -16.10 3.97 -13.91
C THR A 279 -15.54 5.06 -14.82
N LYS A 280 -16.37 5.67 -15.67
CA LYS A 280 -15.97 6.86 -16.46
C LYS A 280 -15.56 8.03 -15.58
N LYS A 281 -16.29 8.27 -14.48
CA LYS A 281 -15.94 9.32 -13.51
C LYS A 281 -14.58 9.03 -12.86
N VAL A 282 -14.31 7.79 -12.46
CA VAL A 282 -13.00 7.39 -11.92
C VAL A 282 -11.88 7.59 -12.94
N ALA A 283 -12.10 7.22 -14.21
CA ALA A 283 -11.13 7.46 -15.28
C ALA A 283 -10.84 8.96 -15.49
N ARG A 284 -11.88 9.81 -15.41
CA ARG A 284 -11.75 11.28 -15.50
C ARG A 284 -10.96 11.86 -14.33
N GLU A 285 -11.23 11.39 -13.11
CA GLU A 285 -10.47 11.79 -11.91
C GLU A 285 -9.00 11.39 -12.03
N ALA A 286 -8.72 10.15 -12.45
CA ALA A 286 -7.37 9.66 -12.71
C ALA A 286 -6.66 10.49 -13.81
N LEU A 287 -7.34 10.79 -14.91
CA LEU A 287 -6.80 11.62 -15.98
C LEU A 287 -6.48 13.05 -15.50
N ALA A 288 -7.38 13.66 -14.73
CA ALA A 288 -7.21 15.02 -14.21
C ALA A 288 -6.01 15.12 -13.25
N ALA A 289 -5.66 14.00 -12.60
CA ALA A 289 -4.47 13.87 -11.78
C ALA A 289 -3.19 13.75 -12.62
N MET A 290 -3.21 13.31 -13.88
CA MET A 290 -2.01 13.19 -14.73
C MET A 290 -1.58 14.52 -15.39
N ARG A 291 -1.21 15.51 -14.56
CA ARG A 291 -0.74 16.84 -15.00
C ARG A 291 0.73 16.86 -15.44
#